data_AF-A0A7U9XEW6-F1
#
_entry.id   AF-A0A7U9XEW6-F1
#
_cell.length_a   1.000
_cell.length_b   1.000
_cell.length_c   1.000
_cell.angle_alpha   90.00
_cell.angle_beta   90.00
_cell.angle_gamma   90.00
#
_symmetry.space_group_name_H-M   'P 1'
#
loop_
_entity.id
_entity.type
_entity.pdbx_description
1 polymer ?
#
loop_
_entity_poly.entity_id
_entity_poly.type
_entity_poly.pdbx_seq_one_letter_code
_entity_poly.pdbx_strand_id
1 'polypeptide(L)'
;MKKKFIGTIAALALSMVCSLPVMAATRVTESYNWTFYSDGPEDDLSTNPGKKNDTEQYYYLTINQGNISSSNIFGARIRRADNVAVSPYLTHTSYEYSQPYAYSTHVNTIDTYYMRGKKDDTSTTSVALRISGRVTY
;
A
#
# COMPACT_ATOMS: atom_id res chain seq x y z
N MET A 1 -28.78 -10.10 -68.06
CA MET A 1 -28.95 -9.07 -67.01
C MET A 1 -28.48 -9.62 -65.68
N LYS A 2 -27.51 -8.95 -65.04
CA LYS A 2 -26.90 -9.30 -63.75
C LYS A 2 -27.70 -8.66 -62.61
N LYS A 3 -28.13 -9.43 -61.61
CA LYS A 3 -28.59 -8.92 -60.29
C LYS A 3 -27.97 -9.83 -59.22
N LYS A 4 -26.68 -9.65 -58.95
CA LYS A 4 -26.12 -8.99 -57.75
C LYS A 4 -26.53 -9.67 -56.43
N PHE A 5 -25.72 -10.66 -56.06
CA PHE A 5 -25.45 -11.12 -54.70
C PHE A 5 -25.21 -9.92 -53.79
N ILE A 6 -26.18 -9.54 -52.95
CA ILE A 6 -25.99 -8.57 -51.87
C ILE A 6 -26.74 -9.14 -50.66
N GLY A 7 -26.07 -10.01 -49.93
CA GLY A 7 -26.64 -10.65 -48.75
C GLY A 7 -25.57 -11.25 -47.86
N THR A 8 -24.41 -10.60 -47.72
CA THR A 8 -23.31 -11.14 -46.90
C THR A 8 -22.28 -10.09 -46.47
N ILE A 9 -22.65 -8.85 -46.10
CA ILE A 9 -21.65 -7.87 -45.60
C ILE A 9 -22.22 -6.93 -44.50
N ALA A 10 -23.06 -7.42 -43.60
CA ALA A 10 -23.58 -6.58 -42.51
C ALA A 10 -23.53 -7.20 -41.10
N ALA A 11 -22.96 -8.40 -40.94
CA ALA A 11 -22.91 -9.10 -39.65
C ALA A 11 -21.48 -9.29 -39.08
N LEU A 12 -20.45 -8.79 -39.75
CA LEU A 12 -19.03 -8.96 -39.36
C LEU A 12 -18.33 -7.66 -38.94
N ALA A 13 -19.11 -6.62 -38.60
CA ALA A 13 -18.58 -5.32 -38.17
C ALA A 13 -18.84 -5.01 -36.68
N LEU A 14 -19.23 -6.00 -35.87
CA LEU A 14 -19.65 -5.80 -34.48
C LEU A 14 -18.87 -6.65 -33.46
N SER A 15 -17.61 -6.98 -33.74
CA SER A 15 -16.72 -7.67 -32.78
C SER A 15 -15.43 -6.91 -32.43
N MET A 16 -15.26 -5.69 -32.97
CA MET A 16 -14.16 -4.79 -32.60
C MET A 16 -14.71 -3.62 -31.79
N VAL A 17 -15.17 -3.88 -30.57
CA VAL A 17 -15.44 -2.79 -29.63
C VAL A 17 -14.78 -3.13 -28.31
N CYS A 18 -13.71 -2.37 -28.04
CA CYS A 18 -13.12 -2.12 -26.73
C CYS A 18 -12.24 -3.23 -26.12
N SER A 19 -11.09 -3.49 -26.74
CA SER A 19 -9.88 -3.67 -25.93
C SER A 19 -9.56 -2.32 -25.29
N LEU A 20 -10.25 -1.96 -24.20
CA LEU A 20 -9.84 -0.83 -23.38
C LEU A 20 -8.40 -1.14 -22.93
N PRO A 21 -7.41 -0.28 -23.18
CA PRO A 21 -6.15 -0.41 -22.48
C PRO A 21 -6.51 -0.27 -21.00
N VAL A 22 -6.39 -1.36 -20.24
CA VAL A 22 -6.37 -1.29 -18.78
C VAL A 22 -5.17 -0.41 -18.49
N MET A 23 -5.42 0.86 -18.17
CA MET A 23 -4.39 1.73 -17.64
C MET A 23 -3.99 1.12 -16.31
N ALA A 24 -2.89 0.36 -16.32
CA ALA A 24 -2.24 -0.04 -15.09
C ALA A 24 -1.84 1.25 -14.37
N ALA A 25 -2.60 1.61 -13.34
CA ALA A 25 -2.23 2.69 -12.47
C ALA A 25 -0.81 2.41 -11.94
N THR A 26 0.09 3.35 -12.16
CA THR A 26 1.47 3.22 -11.69
C THR A 26 1.45 3.35 -10.17
N ARG A 27 1.67 2.24 -9.46
CA ARG A 27 1.73 2.24 -7.99
C ARG A 27 2.72 3.31 -7.50
N VAL A 28 2.30 4.12 -6.55
CA VAL A 28 3.15 5.14 -5.92
C VAL A 28 4.04 4.44 -4.90
N THR A 29 5.32 4.82 -4.82
CA THR A 29 6.26 4.26 -3.83
C THR A 29 6.93 5.37 -3.05
N GLU A 30 6.79 5.32 -1.73
CA GLU A 30 7.37 6.29 -0.78
C GLU A 30 8.40 5.61 0.10
N SER A 31 9.58 6.21 0.25
CA SER A 31 10.62 5.68 1.13
C SER A 31 10.49 6.24 2.55
N TYR A 32 10.91 5.48 3.55
CA TYR A 32 10.96 5.94 4.94
C TYR A 32 12.26 5.51 5.63
N ASN A 33 12.68 6.31 6.62
CA ASN A 33 13.77 6.01 7.52
C ASN A 33 13.39 6.52 8.92
N TRP A 34 13.12 5.60 9.83
CA TRP A 34 12.56 5.89 11.15
C TRP A 34 13.45 5.40 12.28
N THR A 35 13.47 6.16 13.35
CA THR A 35 14.11 5.80 14.62
C THR A 35 13.11 6.03 15.74
N PHE A 36 12.81 4.96 16.49
CA PHE A 36 11.91 4.97 17.63
C PHE A 36 12.70 4.73 18.91
N TYR A 37 12.64 5.66 19.85
CA TYR A 37 13.30 5.55 21.15
C TYR A 37 12.36 4.86 22.16
N SER A 38 12.93 4.14 23.12
CA SER A 38 12.15 3.40 24.15
C SER A 38 11.43 4.29 25.17
N ASP A 39 11.87 5.54 25.23
CA ASP A 39 11.62 6.56 26.24
C ASP A 39 11.00 7.82 25.64
N GLY A 40 10.72 7.79 24.33
CA GLY A 40 10.04 8.86 23.60
C GLY A 40 8.52 8.78 23.71
N PRO A 41 7.80 9.92 23.62
CA PRO A 41 6.36 9.97 23.78
C PRO A 41 5.66 9.26 22.60
N GLU A 42 5.14 8.04 22.79
CA GLU A 42 4.40 7.24 21.79
C GLU A 42 4.68 7.69 20.34
N ASP A 43 5.94 7.60 19.90
CA ASP A 43 6.42 8.25 18.68
C ASP A 43 5.90 7.50 17.44
N ASP A 44 4.61 7.66 17.14
CA ASP A 44 3.98 7.19 15.90
C ASP A 44 4.55 8.05 14.75
N LEU A 45 5.61 7.59 14.08
CA LEU A 45 6.13 8.23 12.88
C LEU A 45 5.27 7.84 11.66
N SER A 46 5.11 8.78 10.73
CA SER A 46 4.33 8.58 9.51
C SER A 46 5.19 8.71 8.27
N THR A 47 4.79 8.04 7.19
CA THR A 47 5.31 8.34 5.85
C THR A 47 4.82 9.70 5.40
N ASN A 48 5.32 10.18 4.27
CA ASN A 48 4.68 11.30 3.59
C ASN A 48 3.22 10.98 3.23
N PRO A 49 2.35 12.01 3.12
CA PRO A 49 0.99 11.87 2.61
C PRO A 49 0.99 11.26 1.22
N GLY A 50 0.27 10.15 1.08
CA GLY A 50 0.06 9.48 -0.19
C GLY A 50 -1.39 9.50 -0.62
N LYS A 51 -1.68 9.89 -1.86
CA LYS A 51 -2.97 9.63 -2.49
C LYS A 51 -2.84 8.37 -3.33
N LYS A 52 -3.73 7.42 -3.13
CA LYS A 52 -3.83 6.27 -4.03
C LYS A 52 -4.21 6.76 -5.43
N ASN A 53 -3.59 6.16 -6.44
CA ASN A 53 -3.93 6.39 -7.84
C ASN A 53 -4.44 5.11 -8.52
N ASP A 54 -4.59 4.01 -7.79
CA ASP A 54 -5.09 2.73 -8.25
C ASP A 54 -6.40 2.31 -7.56
N THR A 55 -6.98 1.20 -8.01
CA THR A 55 -8.20 0.60 -7.42
C THR A 55 -7.90 -0.47 -6.38
N GLU A 56 -6.64 -0.76 -6.11
CA GLU A 56 -6.21 -1.87 -5.28
C GLU A 56 -6.48 -1.61 -3.80
N GLN A 57 -7.00 -2.59 -3.08
CA GLN A 57 -7.37 -2.42 -1.67
C GLN A 57 -6.28 -2.92 -0.72
N TYR A 58 -5.02 -2.65 -1.08
CA TYR A 58 -3.84 -2.98 -0.28
C TYR A 58 -2.83 -1.82 -0.28
N TYR A 59 -2.10 -1.68 0.83
CA TYR A 59 -0.76 -1.11 0.86
C TYR A 59 0.26 -2.24 0.99
N TYR A 60 1.45 -2.04 0.45
CA TYR A 60 2.57 -2.95 0.62
C TYR A 60 3.67 -2.28 1.42
N LEU A 61 4.11 -2.94 2.49
CA LEU A 61 5.24 -2.52 3.30
C LEU A 61 6.48 -3.34 2.93
N THR A 62 7.60 -2.66 2.71
CA THR A 62 8.92 -3.28 2.60
C THR A 62 9.80 -2.75 3.72
N ILE A 63 10.39 -3.64 4.52
CA ILE A 63 11.43 -3.37 5.52
C ILE A 63 12.70 -4.05 5.04
N ASN A 64 13.69 -3.28 4.58
CA ASN A 64 14.93 -3.85 4.02
C ASN A 64 16.19 -3.50 4.81
N GLN A 65 16.07 -2.63 5.82
CA GLN A 65 17.19 -2.28 6.70
C GLN A 65 16.68 -1.98 8.11
N GLY A 66 17.48 -2.33 9.11
CA GLY A 66 17.19 -2.01 10.51
C GLY A 66 17.65 -3.07 11.49
N ASN A 67 17.40 -2.82 12.77
CA ASN A 67 17.67 -3.73 13.88
C ASN A 67 16.39 -4.38 14.44
N ILE A 68 15.53 -4.84 13.52
CA ILE A 68 14.28 -5.54 13.84
C ILE A 68 14.56 -6.97 14.33
N SER A 69 13.84 -7.40 15.36
CA SER A 69 13.98 -8.74 15.94
C SER A 69 12.76 -9.12 16.77
N SER A 70 12.73 -10.33 17.32
CA SER A 70 11.72 -10.77 18.28
C SER A 70 11.74 -9.99 19.61
N SER A 71 12.82 -9.27 19.91
CA SER A 71 12.93 -8.39 21.08
C SER A 71 12.82 -6.90 20.76
N ASN A 72 12.90 -6.53 19.48
CA ASN A 72 12.82 -5.16 18.97
C ASN A 72 11.81 -5.10 17.82
N ILE A 73 10.53 -4.97 18.20
CA ILE A 73 9.40 -5.27 17.34
C ILE A 73 8.90 -3.99 16.72
N PHE A 74 8.70 -4.00 15.40
CA PHE A 74 8.11 -2.90 14.67
C PHE A 74 6.61 -3.12 14.49
N GLY A 75 5.78 -2.18 14.92
CA GLY A 75 4.35 -2.22 14.68
C GLY A 75 3.93 -1.14 13.69
N ALA A 76 3.03 -1.46 12.77
CA ALA A 76 2.55 -0.53 11.77
C ALA A 76 1.08 -0.74 11.39
N ARG A 77 0.44 0.33 10.92
CA ARG A 77 -0.90 0.33 10.31
C ARG A 77 -1.08 1.51 9.38
N ILE A 78 -2.02 1.38 8.45
CA ILE A 78 -2.45 2.48 7.60
C ILE A 78 -3.45 3.35 8.36
N ARG A 79 -3.27 4.67 8.24
CA ARG A 79 -4.23 5.67 8.71
C ARG A 79 -4.57 6.66 7.61
N ARG A 80 -5.75 7.25 7.67
CA ARG A 80 -6.16 8.39 6.85
C ARG A 80 -5.67 9.70 7.48
N ALA A 81 -5.74 10.81 6.75
CA ALA A 81 -5.34 12.15 7.21
C ALA A 81 -6.03 12.66 8.48
N ASP A 82 -7.25 12.19 8.76
CA ASP A 82 -7.99 12.45 10.01
C ASP A 82 -7.55 11.53 11.18
N ASN A 83 -6.44 10.80 11.01
CA ASN A 83 -5.87 9.85 11.96
C ASN A 83 -6.75 8.62 12.25
N VAL A 84 -7.77 8.36 11.43
CA VAL A 84 -8.59 7.15 11.51
C VAL A 84 -7.80 5.95 10.99
N ALA A 85 -7.76 4.87 11.77
CA ALA A 85 -7.17 3.61 11.33
C ALA A 85 -8.01 2.97 10.23
N VAL A 86 -7.38 2.63 9.11
CA VAL A 86 -8.05 2.03 7.94
C VAL A 86 -7.53 0.62 7.62
N SER A 87 -6.57 0.12 8.39
CA SER A 87 -6.11 -1.27 8.35
C SER A 87 -5.97 -1.83 9.78
N PRO A 88 -5.89 -3.16 9.93
CA PRO A 88 -5.39 -3.77 11.14
C PRO A 88 -3.98 -3.30 11.47
N TYR A 89 -3.63 -3.39 12.75
CA TYR A 89 -2.26 -3.21 13.23
C TYR A 89 -1.50 -4.53 13.14
N LEU A 90 -0.36 -4.52 12.46
CA LEU A 90 0.50 -5.69 12.30
C LEU A 90 1.87 -5.41 12.92
N THR A 91 2.46 -6.44 13.51
CA THR A 91 3.80 -6.42 14.08
C THR A 91 4.78 -7.22 13.21
N HIS A 92 6.02 -6.75 13.17
CA HIS A 92 7.10 -7.30 12.37
C HIS A 92 8.30 -7.55 13.27
N THR A 93 8.91 -8.72 13.10
CA THR A 93 10.11 -9.16 13.84
C THR A 93 11.27 -9.51 12.92
N SER A 94 11.07 -9.33 11.60
CA SER A 94 12.02 -9.61 10.53
C SER A 94 11.89 -8.60 9.40
N TYR A 95 12.82 -8.64 8.46
CA TYR A 95 12.71 -7.89 7.21
C TYR A 95 11.54 -8.38 6.37
N GLU A 96 10.88 -7.45 5.69
CA GLU A 96 9.70 -7.68 4.88
C GLU A 96 9.94 -7.21 3.46
N TYR A 97 9.65 -8.03 2.46
CA TYR A 97 9.89 -7.64 1.08
C TYR A 97 8.66 -6.96 0.45
N SER A 98 7.45 -7.40 0.81
CA SER A 98 6.19 -6.89 0.25
C SER A 98 5.00 -7.33 1.12
N GLN A 99 5.00 -6.93 2.39
CA GLN A 99 3.97 -7.32 3.35
C GLN A 99 2.66 -6.58 3.05
N PRO A 100 1.57 -7.28 2.70
CA PRO A 100 0.30 -6.63 2.38
C PRO A 100 -0.42 -6.17 3.65
N TYR A 101 -0.99 -4.97 3.56
CA TYR A 101 -1.94 -4.41 4.51
C TYR A 101 -3.28 -4.24 3.80
N ALA A 102 -4.20 -5.16 4.04
CA ALA A 102 -5.58 -5.02 3.58
C ALA A 102 -6.27 -3.87 4.31
N TYR A 103 -7.07 -3.10 3.57
CA TYR A 103 -7.94 -2.14 4.22
C TYR A 103 -9.13 -2.82 4.89
N SER A 104 -9.47 -2.36 6.09
CA SER A 104 -10.66 -2.80 6.81
C SER A 104 -11.96 -2.30 6.16
N THR A 105 -11.87 -1.23 5.37
CA THR A 105 -12.98 -0.61 4.64
C THR A 105 -12.52 -0.20 3.26
N HIS A 106 -13.45 -0.03 2.33
CA HIS A 106 -13.10 0.50 1.01
C HIS A 106 -12.44 1.88 1.11
N VAL A 107 -11.31 2.05 0.43
CA VAL A 107 -10.56 3.31 0.35
C VAL A 107 -10.71 3.96 -1.02
N ASN A 108 -10.83 5.29 -1.03
CA ASN A 108 -11.02 6.08 -2.24
C ASN A 108 -9.71 6.73 -2.69
N THR A 109 -9.53 6.97 -3.98
CA THR A 109 -8.35 7.64 -4.55
C THR A 109 -8.26 9.14 -4.24
N ILE A 110 -9.33 9.74 -3.70
CA ILE A 110 -9.37 11.16 -3.33
C ILE A 110 -8.78 11.42 -1.94
N ASP A 111 -8.80 10.40 -1.08
CA ASP A 111 -8.35 10.50 0.31
C ASP A 111 -6.83 10.35 0.38
N THR A 112 -6.25 10.90 1.44
CA THR A 112 -4.83 10.78 1.73
C THR A 112 -4.60 9.80 2.86
N TYR A 113 -3.69 8.86 2.63
CA TYR A 113 -3.34 7.80 3.55
C TYR A 113 -1.83 7.80 3.84
N TYR A 114 -1.49 7.29 5.02
CA TYR A 114 -0.13 7.25 5.54
C TYR A 114 0.07 5.89 6.17
N MET A 115 1.26 5.31 5.98
CA MET A 115 1.70 4.26 6.87
C MET A 115 2.21 4.93 8.14
N ARG A 116 1.67 4.55 9.29
CA ARG A 116 2.21 4.94 10.59
C ARG A 116 2.79 3.72 11.27
N GLY A 117 3.92 3.92 11.92
CA GLY A 117 4.56 2.87 12.69
C GLY A 117 5.11 3.38 14.01
N LYS A 118 5.33 2.43 14.91
CA LYS A 118 5.94 2.64 16.22
C LYS A 118 6.80 1.43 16.60
N LYS A 119 7.64 1.61 17.62
CA LYS A 119 8.17 0.47 18.37
C LYS A 119 7.02 -0.14 19.17
N ASP A 120 6.82 -1.44 19.01
CA ASP A 120 5.71 -2.12 19.68
C ASP A 120 5.97 -2.26 21.18
N ASP A 121 4.91 -2.11 21.99
CA ASP A 121 4.99 -2.12 23.46
C ASP A 121 5.39 -3.50 24.01
N THR A 122 5.25 -4.56 23.20
CA THR A 122 5.73 -5.90 23.52
C THR A 122 7.23 -6.09 23.27
N SER A 123 7.93 -5.08 22.73
CA SER A 123 9.39 -5.09 22.62
C SER A 123 10.03 -5.17 24.00
N THR A 124 10.96 -6.10 24.18
CA THR A 124 11.63 -6.32 25.47
C THR A 124 12.97 -5.60 25.59
N THR A 125 13.50 -5.06 24.50
CA THR A 125 14.75 -4.28 24.52
C THR A 125 14.50 -2.79 24.72
N SER A 126 15.40 -2.10 25.43
CA SER A 126 15.48 -0.64 25.45
C SER A 126 16.25 -0.04 24.26
N VAL A 127 16.87 -0.88 23.42
CA VAL A 127 17.59 -0.39 22.24
C VAL A 127 16.62 0.32 21.28
N ALA A 128 16.98 1.50 20.79
CA ALA A 128 16.18 2.22 19.80
C ALA A 128 15.92 1.35 18.56
N LEU A 129 14.68 1.33 18.07
CA LEU A 129 14.30 0.65 16.84
C LEU A 129 14.59 1.56 15.66
N ARG A 130 15.54 1.19 14.81
CA ARG A 130 15.88 1.88 13.57
C ARG A 130 15.47 1.01 12.41
N ILE A 131 14.64 1.54 11.53
CA ILE A 131 14.17 0.82 10.34
C ILE A 131 14.12 1.74 9.13
N SER A 132 14.37 1.18 7.97
CA SER A 132 14.19 1.86 6.70
C SER A 132 13.58 0.92 5.68
N GLY A 133 12.91 1.51 4.70
CA GLY A 133 12.11 0.77 3.77
C GLY A 133 11.33 1.64 2.81
N ARG A 134 10.28 1.05 2.25
CA ARG A 134 9.35 1.72 1.36
C ARG A 134 7.92 1.23 1.58
N VAL A 135 6.97 2.08 1.22
CA VAL A 135 5.57 1.72 1.12
C VAL A 135 5.10 1.92 -0.31
N THR A 136 4.31 0.99 -0.83
CA THR A 136 3.79 1.03 -2.20
C THR A 136 2.27 0.93 -2.19
N TYR A 137 1.59 1.79 -2.95
CA TYR A 137 0.13 1.96 -2.89
C TYR A 137 -0.52 2.61 -4.12
#